data_AF-A0AAU7A651-F1
#
_entry.id   AF-A0AAU7A651-F1
#
_cell.length_a   1.000
_cell.length_b   1.000
_cell.length_c   1.000
_cell.angle_alpha   90.00
_cell.angle_beta   90.00
_cell.angle_gamma   90.00
#
_symmetry.space_group_name_H-M   'P 1'
#
loop_
_entity.id
_entity.type
_entity.pdbx_description
1 polymer ?
#
loop_
_entity_poly.entity_id
_entity_poly.type
_entity_poly.pdbx_seq_one_letter_code
_entity_poly.pdbx_strand_id
1 'polypeptide(L)' 'MEIEMLRQIFKSLIVARQASAAFETLSHLSDHQLQDIGFTRATYVNEIKAQVLAEMDAADEEKAVQMQINPNLVGVV' A
#
# COMPACT_ATOMS: atom_id res chain seq x y z
N MET A 1 -4.45 19.76 -8.47
CA MET A 1 -3.25 19.80 -7.61
C MET A 1 -3.60 19.43 -6.17
N GLU A 2 -4.60 20.05 -5.54
CA GLU A 2 -5.05 19.70 -4.17
C GLU A 2 -5.46 18.23 -3.97
N ILE A 3 -6.24 17.64 -4.89
CA ILE A 3 -6.71 16.25 -4.76
C ILE A 3 -5.54 15.26 -4.75
N GLU A 4 -4.50 15.52 -5.55
CA GLU A 4 -3.31 14.67 -5.60
C GLU A 4 -2.50 14.78 -4.30
N MET A 5 -2.36 15.99 -3.77
CA MET A 5 -1.72 16.21 -2.47
C MET A 5 -2.46 15.49 -1.34
N LEU A 6 -3.80 15.52 -1.32
CA LEU A 6 -4.62 14.81 -0.33
C LEU A 6 -4.46 13.28 -0.46
N ARG A 7 -4.41 12.76 -1.68
CA ARG A 7 -4.16 11.33 -1.93
C ARG A 7 -2.81 10.90 -1.37
N GLN A 8 -1.74 11.67 -1.60
CA GLN A 8 -0.40 11.37 -1.07
C GLN A 8 -0.36 11.40 0.46
N ILE A 9 -1.01 12.39 1.09
CA ILE A 9 -1.12 12.45 2.56
C ILE A 9 -1.85 11.20 3.08
N PHE A 10 -2.96 10.81 2.46
CA PHE A 10 -3.71 9.63 2.86
C PHE A 10 -2.90 8.32 2.71
N LYS A 11 -2.14 8.18 1.61
CA LYS A 11 -1.17 7.08 1.43
C LYS A 11 -0.16 7.02 2.56
N SER A 12 0.48 8.16 2.86
CA SER A 12 1.48 8.22 3.92
C SER A 12 0.91 7.87 5.30
N LEU A 13 -0.34 8.27 5.58
CA LEU A 13 -1.04 7.93 6.82
C LEU A 13 -1.29 6.43 6.94
N ILE A 14 -1.77 5.78 5.86
CA ILE A 14 -2.01 4.33 5.84
C ILE A 14 -0.70 3.58 6.02
N VAL A 15 0.36 3.97 5.29
CA VAL A 15 1.68 3.35 5.41
C VAL A 15 2.23 3.49 6.82
N ALA A 16 2.08 4.67 7.44
CA ALA A 16 2.48 4.88 8.83
C ALA A 16 1.69 3.99 9.81
N ARG A 17 0.37 3.85 9.60
CA ARG A 17 -0.47 2.97 10.43
C ARG A 17 -0.08 1.50 10.30
N GLN A 18 0.17 1.03 9.08
CA GLN A 18 0.62 -0.34 8.81
C GLN A 18 2.01 -0.60 9.39
N ALA A 19 2.92 0.37 9.30
CA ALA A 19 4.22 0.29 9.94
C ALA A 19 4.13 0.12 11.46
N SER A 20 3.25 0.89 12.12
CA SER A 20 3.02 0.75 13.56
C SER A 20 2.44 -0.62 13.93
N ALA A 21 1.46 -1.11 13.17
CA ALA A 21 0.88 -2.43 13.39
C ALA A 21 1.90 -3.56 13.15
N ALA A 22 2.73 -3.44 12.12
CA ALA A 22 3.81 -4.38 11.84
C ALA A 22 4.86 -4.37 12.94
N PHE A 23 5.22 -3.20 13.47
CA PHE A 23 6.16 -3.08 14.59
C PHE A 23 5.61 -3.73 15.88
N GLU A 24 4.33 -3.51 16.19
CA GLU A 24 3.66 -4.16 17.31
C GLU A 24 3.64 -5.68 17.14
N THR A 25 3.27 -6.16 15.94
CA THR A 25 3.26 -7.59 15.62
C THR A 25 4.66 -8.20 15.73
N LEU A 26 5.69 -7.48 15.28
CA LEU A 26 7.08 -7.91 15.37
C LEU A 26 7.55 -8.14 16.82
N SER A 27 7.01 -7.37 17.77
CA SER A 27 7.33 -7.54 19.19
C SER A 27 6.83 -8.88 19.76
N HIS A 28 5.83 -9.49 19.12
CA HIS A 28 5.25 -10.78 19.49
C HIS A 28 5.83 -11.97 18.71
N LEU A 29 6.67 -11.72 17.69
CA LEU A 29 7.28 -12.76 16.88
C LEU A 29 8.71 -13.07 17.32
N SER A 30 9.04 -14.36 17.37
CA SER A 30 10.42 -14.82 17.57
C SER A 30 11.22 -14.78 16.28
N ASP A 31 12.55 -14.79 16.38
CA ASP A 31 13.43 -14.71 15.22
C ASP A 31 13.28 -15.93 14.31
N HIS A 32 13.03 -17.12 14.90
CA HIS A 32 12.73 -18.34 14.15
C HIS A 32 11.40 -18.22 13.40
N GLN A 33 10.35 -17.71 14.04
CA GLN A 33 9.06 -17.52 13.38
C GLN A 33 9.16 -16.54 12.22
N LEU A 34 9.95 -15.47 12.36
CA LEU A 34 10.23 -14.54 11.27
C LEU A 34 10.98 -15.24 10.14
N GLN A 35 12.01 -16.02 10.46
CA GLN A 35 12.78 -16.77 9.48
C GLN A 35 11.90 -17.76 8.69
N ASP A 36 10.96 -18.43 9.36
CA ASP A 36 10.03 -19.39 8.75
C ASP A 36 9.11 -18.72 7.72
N ILE A 37 8.74 -17.46 7.93
CA ILE A 37 7.95 -16.66 7.00
C ILE A 37 8.80 -15.83 6.03
N GLY A 38 10.12 -16.07 5.98
CA GLY A 38 11.04 -15.41 5.06
C GLY A 38 11.43 -13.97 5.45
N PHE A 39 11.18 -13.55 6.68
CA PHE A 39 11.51 -12.23 7.20
C PHE A 39 12.62 -12.27 8.26
N THR A 40 13.20 -11.10 8.52
CA THR A 40 14.06 -10.85 9.67
C THR A 40 13.52 -9.66 10.45
N ARG A 41 13.94 -9.44 11.72
CA ARG A 41 13.52 -8.24 12.47
C ARG A 41 13.82 -6.94 11.76
N ALA A 42 14.93 -6.89 11.03
CA ALA A 42 15.35 -5.69 10.30
C ALA A 42 14.54 -5.45 9.02
N THR A 43 14.05 -6.52 8.38
CA THR A 43 13.36 -6.43 7.08
C THR A 43 11.85 -6.37 7.21
N TYR A 44 11.25 -7.05 8.21
CA TYR A 44 9.81 -7.22 8.34
C TYR A 44 9.00 -5.93 8.18
N VAL A 45 9.30 -4.90 8.98
CA VAL A 45 8.54 -3.64 8.95
C VAL A 45 8.73 -2.88 7.64
N ASN A 46 9.92 -2.93 7.06
CA ASN A 46 10.21 -2.21 5.81
C ASN A 46 9.57 -2.90 4.60
N GLU A 47 9.59 -4.22 4.56
CA GLU A 47 8.93 -5.01 3.53
C GLU A 47 7.41 -4.83 3.57
N ILE A 48 6.78 -4.85 4.76
CA ILE A 48 5.35 -4.58 4.89
C ILE A 48 4.98 -3.17 4.40
N LYS A 49 5.79 -2.15 4.72
CA LYS A 49 5.60 -0.79 4.17
C LYS A 49 5.67 -0.78 2.64
N ALA A 50 6.67 -1.46 2.08
CA ALA A 50 6.88 -1.50 0.63
C ALA A 50 5.72 -2.22 -0.08
N GLN A 51 5.23 -3.32 0.48
CA GLN A 51 4.08 -4.06 -0.03
C GLN A 51 2.81 -3.21 -0.02
N VAL A 52 2.49 -2.59 1.11
CA VAL A 52 1.31 -1.72 1.22
C VAL A 52 1.39 -0.56 0.23
N LEU A 53 2.56 0.06 0.07
CA LEU A 53 2.73 1.14 -0.91
C LEU A 53 2.52 0.63 -2.34
N ALA A 54 3.12 -0.50 -2.69
CA ALA A 54 2.96 -1.11 -4.02
C ALA A 54 1.50 -1.49 -4.33
N GLU A 55 0.77 -2.03 -3.36
CA GLU A 55 -0.67 -2.32 -3.51
C GLU A 55 -1.49 -1.05 -3.74
N MET A 56 -1.18 0.03 -3.01
CA MET A 56 -1.86 1.30 -3.18
C MET A 56 -1.56 1.95 -4.54
N ASP A 57 -0.33 1.84 -5.03
CA ASP A 57 0.06 2.35 -6.35
C ASP A 57 -0.60 1.53 -7.47
N ALA A 58 -0.60 0.20 -7.37
CA ALA A 58 -1.32 -0.67 -8.31
C ALA A 58 -2.83 -0.37 -8.35
N ALA A 59 -3.44 -0.11 -7.19
CA ALA A 59 -4.87 0.25 -7.12
C ALA A 59 -5.16 1.63 -7.76
N ASP A 60 -4.24 2.59 -7.67
CA ASP A 60 -4.37 3.87 -8.37
C ASP A 60 -4.19 3.70 -9.89
N GLU A 61 -3.25 2.86 -10.34
CA GLU A 61 -3.09 2.54 -11.76
C GLU A 61 -4.36 1.87 -12.33
N GLU A 62 -4.93 0.90 -11.61
CA GLU A 62 -6.17 0.24 -12.02
C GLU A 62 -7.33 1.26 -12.10
N LYS A 63 -7.45 2.17 -11.11
CA LYS A 63 -8.45 3.24 -11.17
C LYS A 63 -8.22 4.20 -12.34
N ALA A 64 -6.97 4.53 -12.65
CA ALA A 64 -6.64 5.39 -13.78
C ALA A 64 -7.05 4.74 -15.11
N VAL A 65 -6.79 3.44 -15.26
CA VAL A 65 -7.25 2.64 -16.41
C VAL A 65 -8.78 2.66 -16.48
N GLN A 66 -9.49 2.34 -15.38
CA GLN A 66 -10.96 2.33 -15.33
C GLN A 66 -11.60 3.70 -15.64
N MET A 67 -10.98 4.80 -15.22
CA MET A 67 -11.43 6.16 -15.58
C MET A 67 -11.27 6.46 -17.08
N GLN A 68 -10.23 5.92 -17.73
CA GLN A 68 -10.00 6.07 -19.16
C GLN A 68 -11.04 5.31 -20.01
N ILE A 69 -11.62 4.23 -19.49
CA ILE A 69 -12.59 3.38 -20.20
C ILE A 69 -14.06 3.82 -20.05
N ASN A 70 -14.37 5.04 -19.59
CA ASN A 70 -15.77 5.47 -19.48
C ASN A 70 -16.46 5.46 -20.87
N PRO A 71 -17.39 4.52 -21.13
CA PRO A 71 -17.99 4.34 -22.45
C PRO A 71 -19.08 5.37 -22.76
N ASN A 72 -19.48 6.22 -21.80
CA ASN A 72 -20.53 7.22 -21.98
C ASN A 72 -20.14 8.40 -22.90
N LEU A 73 -18.97 8.36 -23.54
CA LEU A 73 -18.58 9.32 -24.58
C LEU A 73 -18.47 8.69 -25.98
N VAL A 74 -18.68 7.37 -26.12
CA VAL A 74 -18.60 6.64 -27.41
C VAL A 74 -19.98 6.52 -28.09
N GLY A 75 -21.04 7.08 -27.49
CA GLY A 75 -22.43 6.90 -27.93
C GLY A 75 -23.27 8.16 -27.95
N VAL A 76 -22.71 9.32 -28.31
CA VAL A 76 -23.52 10.46 -28.77
C VAL A 76 -23.27 10.60 -30.28
N VAL A 77 -24.08 9.87 -31.05
CA VAL A 77 -24.29 10.08 -32.49
C VAL A 77 -25.70 10.59 -32.66
#